data_AF-A0A165ENT2-F1
#
_entry.id   AF-A0A165ENT2-F1
#
_cell.length_a   1.000
_cell.length_b   1.000
_cell.length_c   1.000
_cell.angle_alpha   90.00
_cell.angle_beta   90.00
_cell.angle_gamma   90.00
#
_symmetry.space_group_name_H-M   'P 1'
#
loop_
_entity.id
_entity.type
_entity.pdbx_description
1 polymer ?
#
loop_
_entity_poly.entity_id
_entity_poly.type
_entity_poly.pdbx_seq_one_letter_code
_entity_poly.pdbx_strand_id
1 'polypeptide(L)'
;YIHYSAAATYYAPSDPSGIGGMHREHIRVTPRWQGSTGRFDCVLVKHDPTDITGMLLKFRIARVLIFISFKTGGTKYSCALVRWYKQCGDSADANTGM
;
A
#
# COMPACT_ATOMS: atom_id res chain seq x y z
N TYR A 1 3.19 10.10 16.99
CA TYR A 1 1.96 9.31 17.23
C TYR A 1 2.00 8.05 16.39
N ILE A 2 1.62 6.91 16.97
CA ILE A 2 1.51 5.60 16.28
C ILE A 2 0.04 5.37 15.95
N HIS A 3 -0.24 4.81 14.77
CA HIS A 3 -1.57 4.45 14.29
C HIS A 3 -1.61 2.98 13.89
N TYR A 4 -2.74 2.32 14.12
CA TYR A 4 -2.94 0.90 13.80
C TYR A 4 -3.73 0.66 12.52
N SER A 5 -4.10 1.74 11.83
CA SER A 5 -4.71 1.67 10.52
C SER A 5 -4.57 2.99 9.78
N ALA A 6 -4.79 2.93 8.48
CA ALA A 6 -4.93 4.08 7.61
C ALA A 6 -6.03 3.81 6.58
N ALA A 7 -6.64 4.86 6.05
CA ALA A 7 -7.52 4.75 4.89
C ALA A 7 -6.78 5.27 3.66
N ALA A 8 -6.83 4.52 2.56
CA ALA A 8 -6.33 4.92 1.25
C ALA A 8 -7.52 5.08 0.30
N THR A 9 -7.57 6.21 -0.39
CA THR A 9 -8.59 6.48 -1.41
C THR A 9 -7.89 6.57 -2.76
N TYR A 10 -8.25 5.73 -3.72
CA TYR A 10 -7.61 5.65 -5.04
C TYR A 10 -8.63 5.43 -6.15
N TYR A 11 -8.24 5.74 -7.39
CA TYR A 11 -9.07 5.56 -8.58
C TYR A 11 -8.62 4.30 -9.33
N ALA A 12 -9.53 3.35 -9.54
CA ALA A 12 -9.35 2.12 -10.31
C ALA A 12 -10.40 2.06 -11.45
N PRO A 13 -10.06 2.53 -12.65
CA PRO A 13 -11.00 2.60 -13.77
C PRO A 13 -11.43 1.23 -14.32
N SER A 14 -10.70 0.17 -13.99
CA SER A 14 -10.96 -1.19 -14.43
C SER A 14 -11.95 -1.95 -13.54
N ASP A 15 -12.31 -1.43 -12.37
CA ASP A 15 -13.30 -2.06 -11.47
C ASP A 15 -14.72 -1.60 -11.86
N PRO A 16 -15.64 -2.51 -12.22
CA PRO A 16 -16.99 -2.17 -12.68
C PRO A 16 -17.93 -1.64 -11.58
N SER A 17 -17.48 -1.48 -10.34
CA SER A 17 -18.25 -0.89 -9.24
C SER A 17 -18.41 0.64 -9.45
N GLY A 18 -19.64 1.17 -9.68
CA GLY A 18 -19.93 2.60 -10.00
C GLY A 18 -19.46 3.64 -8.95
N ILE A 19 -19.56 4.98 -9.05
CA ILE A 19 -20.07 5.98 -10.02
C ILE A 19 -18.86 6.71 -10.67
N GLY A 20 -17.80 5.96 -11.00
CA GLY A 20 -16.58 6.49 -11.60
C GLY A 20 -15.31 5.96 -10.96
N GLY A 21 -15.22 4.66 -10.64
CA GLY A 21 -13.96 3.99 -10.30
C GLY A 21 -13.23 4.49 -9.05
N MET A 22 -13.89 5.20 -8.12
CA MET A 22 -13.25 5.69 -6.88
C MET A 22 -13.42 4.68 -5.75
N HIS A 23 -12.32 4.23 -5.15
CA HIS A 23 -12.29 3.25 -4.07
C HIS A 23 -11.70 3.84 -2.81
N ARG A 24 -12.12 3.31 -1.66
CA ARG A 24 -11.51 3.58 -0.36
C ARG A 24 -11.30 2.28 0.38
N GLU A 25 -10.05 1.97 0.67
CA GLU A 25 -9.65 0.79 1.43
C GLU A 25 -9.11 1.18 2.80
N HIS A 26 -9.27 0.27 3.77
CA HIS A 26 -8.76 0.45 5.12
C HIS A 26 -7.63 -0.55 5.38
N ILE A 27 -6.41 -0.02 5.45
CA ILE A 27 -5.17 -0.77 5.65
C ILE A 27 -4.95 -0.94 7.15
N ARG A 28 -4.77 -2.19 7.59
CA ARG A 28 -4.61 -2.53 9.01
C ARG A 28 -3.18 -2.92 9.34
N VAL A 29 -2.74 -2.38 10.47
CA VAL A 29 -1.47 -2.67 11.13
C VAL A 29 -1.82 -2.94 12.58
N THR A 30 -2.31 -4.14 12.87
CA THR A 30 -2.82 -4.52 14.19
C THR A 30 -1.87 -5.54 14.81
N PRO A 31 -0.93 -5.15 15.68
CA PRO A 31 0.08 -6.06 16.24
C PRO A 31 -0.50 -7.21 17.05
N ARG A 32 -1.72 -7.06 17.59
CA ARG A 32 -2.49 -8.11 18.25
C ARG A 32 -3.85 -8.23 17.59
N TRP A 33 -3.95 -9.11 16.60
CA TRP A 33 -5.21 -9.43 15.96
C TRP A 33 -5.75 -10.76 16.51
N GLN A 34 -7.02 -10.78 16.93
CA GLN A 34 -7.69 -11.97 17.48
C GLN A 34 -6.88 -12.71 18.57
N GLY A 35 -6.20 -11.96 19.44
CA GLY A 35 -5.49 -12.50 20.60
C GLY A 35 -4.20 -13.29 20.29
N SER A 36 -3.76 -13.36 19.04
CA SER A 36 -2.59 -14.15 18.65
C SER A 36 -1.59 -13.33 17.84
N THR A 37 -1.64 -13.45 16.52
CA THR A 37 -0.65 -12.92 15.59
C THR A 37 -1.05 -11.52 15.14
N GLY A 38 -0.05 -10.69 14.85
CA GLY A 38 -0.31 -9.38 14.26
C GLY A 38 -0.84 -9.49 12.82
N ARG A 39 -1.81 -8.64 12.49
CA ARG A 39 -2.29 -8.45 11.12
C ARG A 39 -1.59 -7.24 10.51
N PHE A 40 -0.83 -7.47 9.45
CA PHE A 40 -0.06 -6.45 8.74
C PHE A 40 -0.40 -6.54 7.26
N ASP A 41 -1.25 -5.63 6.80
CA ASP A 41 -1.73 -5.63 5.42
C ASP A 41 -0.60 -5.22 4.45
N CYS A 42 -0.65 -5.75 3.23
CA CYS A 42 0.23 -5.37 2.14
C CYS A 42 -0.38 -4.20 1.36
N VAL A 43 0.47 -3.37 0.75
CA VAL A 43 0.08 -2.19 -0.01
C VAL A 43 0.85 -2.12 -1.33
N LEU A 44 0.19 -1.58 -2.35
CA LEU A 44 0.83 -1.12 -3.58
C LEU A 44 1.28 0.33 -3.38
N VAL A 45 2.57 0.57 -3.54
CA VAL A 45 3.18 1.90 -3.40
C VAL A 45 3.58 2.39 -4.77
N LYS A 46 3.07 3.56 -5.16
CA LYS A 46 3.49 4.22 -6.39
C LYS A 46 5.00 4.52 -6.31
N HIS A 47 5.75 4.00 -7.26
CA HIS A 47 7.17 4.31 -7.44
C HIS A 47 7.31 5.46 -8.44
N ASP A 48 8.35 6.28 -8.28
CA ASP A 48 8.50 7.52 -9.06
C ASP A 48 8.67 7.22 -10.56
N PRO A 49 8.07 8.02 -11.46
CA PRO A 49 7.75 7.63 -12.83
C PRO A 49 8.85 7.95 -13.86
N THR A 50 10.10 8.13 -13.44
CA THR A 50 11.20 8.33 -14.40
C THR A 50 11.51 7.06 -15.22
N ASP A 51 10.97 5.90 -14.82
CA ASP A 51 10.97 4.67 -15.62
C ASP A 51 9.65 4.52 -16.37
N ILE A 52 9.70 4.62 -17.70
CA ILE A 52 8.53 4.88 -18.58
C ILE A 52 7.81 3.59 -19.02
N THR A 53 8.28 2.40 -18.65
CA THR A 53 7.76 1.16 -19.22
C THR A 53 6.64 0.56 -18.34
N GLY A 54 5.41 0.41 -18.85
CA GLY A 54 4.35 -0.44 -18.25
C GLY A 54 3.66 0.05 -16.96
N MET A 55 2.39 -0.35 -16.75
CA MET A 55 1.61 0.01 -15.54
C MET A 55 2.02 -0.81 -14.30
N LEU A 56 2.47 -2.05 -14.50
CA LEU A 56 2.96 -2.95 -13.43
C LEU A 56 4.29 -2.46 -12.82
N LEU A 57 5.17 -1.86 -13.61
CA LEU A 57 6.47 -1.38 -13.16
C LEU A 57 6.40 -0.06 -12.34
N LYS A 58 5.21 0.57 -12.29
CA LYS A 58 4.98 1.82 -11.54
C LYS A 58 4.61 1.60 -10.09
N PHE A 59 4.38 0.37 -9.66
CA PHE A 59 4.00 0.06 -8.29
C PHE A 59 4.92 -0.99 -7.69
N ARG A 60 5.32 -0.76 -6.45
CA ARG A 60 6.08 -1.71 -5.64
C ARG A 60 5.20 -2.24 -4.51
N ILE A 61 5.34 -3.52 -4.22
CA ILE A 61 4.60 -4.16 -3.13
C ILE A 61 5.40 -4.03 -1.83
N ALA A 62 4.73 -3.62 -0.76
CA ALA A 62 5.31 -3.60 0.58
C ALA A 62 4.32 -4.10 1.63
N ARG A 63 4.82 -4.69 2.71
CA ARG A 63 4.04 -4.97 3.91
C ARG A 63 4.19 -3.81 4.88
N VAL A 64 3.08 -3.23 5.34
CA VAL A 64 3.13 -2.14 6.32
C VAL A 64 3.37 -2.71 7.71
N LEU A 65 4.38 -2.21 8.41
CA LEU A 65 4.73 -2.63 9.76
C LEU A 65 4.20 -1.67 10.82
N ILE A 66 4.24 -0.37 10.56
CA ILE A 66 3.79 0.70 11.48
C ILE A 66 3.30 1.90 10.67
N PHE A 67 2.17 2.50 11.06
CA PHE A 67 1.84 3.86 10.65
C PHE A 67 2.24 4.85 11.75
N ILE A 68 2.96 5.90 11.38
CA ILE A 68 3.43 6.93 12.30
C ILE A 68 3.10 8.31 11.76
N SER A 69 2.86 9.25 12.65
CA SER A 69 2.80 10.67 12.30
C SER A 69 3.58 11.50 13.28
N PHE A 70 4.32 12.49 12.79
CA PHE A 70 5.08 13.44 13.59
C PHE A 70 4.89 14.85 13.04
N LYS A 71 5.27 15.87 13.83
CA LYS A 71 5.23 17.27 13.42
C LYS A 71 6.64 17.83 13.41
N THR A 72 7.01 18.53 12.34
CA THR A 72 8.26 19.31 12.27
C THR A 72 8.00 20.56 11.44
N GLY A 73 8.54 21.71 11.87
CA GLY A 73 8.32 23.00 11.20
C GLY A 73 6.84 23.39 11.06
N GLY A 74 5.97 23.03 12.00
CA GLY A 74 4.53 23.28 11.94
C GLY A 74 3.74 22.32 11.03
N THR A 75 4.41 21.53 10.20
CA THR A 75 3.78 20.57 9.28
C THR A 75 3.64 19.19 9.93
N LYS A 76 2.47 18.56 9.76
CA LYS A 76 2.24 17.17 10.19
C LYS A 76 2.54 16.23 9.02
N TYR A 77 3.44 15.28 9.26
CA TYR A 77 3.80 14.24 8.31
C TYR A 77 3.13 12.93 8.71
N SER A 78 2.51 12.25 7.75
CA SER A 78 2.00 10.89 7.88
C SER A 78 2.94 9.95 7.13
N CYS A 79 3.46 8.95 7.80
CA CYS A 79 4.47 8.04 7.25
C CYS A 79 4.11 6.59 7.60
N ALA A 80 4.68 5.67 6.82
CA ALA A 80 4.58 4.25 7.05
C ALA A 80 5.99 3.64 7.09
N LEU A 81 6.27 2.83 8.10
CA LEU A 81 7.40 1.91 8.06
C LEU A 81 6.96 0.65 7.34
N VAL A 82 7.66 0.29 6.27
CA VAL A 82 7.27 -0.84 5.41
C VAL A 82 8.43 -1.80 5.21
N ARG A 83 8.11 -3.08 5.01
CA ARG A 83 9.02 -4.09 4.48
C ARG A 83 8.75 -4.27 3.00
N TRP A 84 9.71 -3.90 2.16
CA TRP A 84 9.62 -4.07 0.72
C TRP A 84 9.73 -5.54 0.31
N TYR A 85 8.92 -5.93 -0.67
CA TYR A 85 9.13 -7.18 -1.40
C TYR A 85 10.10 -6.96 -2.56
N LYS A 86 10.85 -8.01 -2.90
CA LYS A 86 11.68 -8.03 -4.10
C LYS A 86 10.82 -8.48 -5.27
N GLN A 87 10.84 -7.73 -6.35
CA GLN A 87 10.25 -8.14 -7.62
C GLN A 87 11.17 -9.19 -8.28
N CYS A 88 10.58 -10.29 -8.74
CA CYS A 88 11.27 -11.35 -9.46
C CYS A 88 10.74 -11.40 -10.89
N GLY A 89 11.46 -10.77 -11.82
CA GLY A 89 11.05 -10.66 -13.22
C GLY A 89 10.17 -9.46 -13.52
N ASP A 90 9.99 -9.18 -14.81
CA ASP A 90 9.29 -8.00 -15.32
C ASP A 90 7.92 -8.32 -15.93
N SER A 91 7.49 -9.58 -15.80
CA SER A 91 6.20 -10.08 -16.28
C SER A 91 5.42 -10.73 -15.14
N ALA A 92 4.10 -10.79 -15.29
CA ALA A 92 3.25 -11.57 -14.40
C ALA A 92 3.72 -13.03 -14.35
N ASP A 93 3.74 -13.61 -13.15
CA ASP A 93 4.01 -15.02 -12.92
C ASP A 93 2.93 -15.86 -13.60
N ALA A 94 3.36 -16.91 -14.31
CA ALA A 94 2.46 -17.72 -15.12
C ALA A 94 1.43 -18.52 -14.29
N ASN A 95 1.71 -18.79 -13.02
CA ASN A 95 0.83 -19.57 -12.15
C ASN A 95 -0.17 -18.70 -11.39
N THR A 96 0.26 -17.51 -10.96
CA THR A 96 -0.54 -16.60 -10.12
C THR A 96 -1.13 -15.42 -10.88
N GLY A 97 -0.64 -15.13 -12.10
CA GLY A 97 -1.03 -13.97 -12.89
C GLY A 97 -0.58 -12.63 -12.30
N MET A 98 0.35 -12.66 -11.32
CA MET A 98 0.84 -11.51 -10.54
C MET A 98 2.30 -11.20 -10.83
#